data_AF-A0A523U7B8-F1
#
_entry.id   AF-A0A523U7B8-F1
#
_cell.length_a   1.000
_cell.length_b   1.000
_cell.length_c   1.000
_cell.angle_alpha   90.00
_cell.angle_beta   90.00
_cell.angle_gamma   90.00
#
_symmetry.space_group_name_H-M   'P 1'
#
loop_
_entity.id
_entity.type
_entity.pdbx_description
1 polymer ?
#
loop_
_entity_poly.entity_id
_entity_poly.type
_entity_poly.pdbx_seq_one_letter_code
_entity_poly.pdbx_strand_id
1 'polypeptide(L)'
;MKRTAILIILFITLGLAVSTFGCGGSHKSGRSGGGGSAGGGGGSTGGTGGNSGTGGTGGTGGTGVTGSGGWVVGDYCKYQSPKDFLAYLNKKRRAYAGLDGWSYHTRFKGIPWKGEGHNNSTFSVEFAWDDGLASRAQAEADRLAGSDSPQGVKVPGQNGQHNPFWDYGINTADWMLTCSEDPDDWEPNPNNPFSGLPFALMTNNGSARQGFFYHDFGGDGPAINKVGLGASYNGTLTWWVLQFGP
;
A
#
# COMPACT_ATOMS: atom_id res chain seq x y z
N MET A 1 -26.25 0.88 -48.33
CA MET A 1 -25.82 2.08 -47.58
C MET A 1 -25.11 3.03 -48.54
N LYS A 2 -25.54 4.29 -48.60
CA LYS A 2 -25.14 5.25 -49.63
C LYS A 2 -23.68 5.65 -49.44
N ARG A 3 -22.89 5.72 -50.52
CA ARG A 3 -21.45 6.03 -50.55
C ARG A 3 -21.06 7.26 -49.71
N THR A 4 -21.99 8.19 -49.52
CA THR A 4 -21.88 9.37 -48.65
C THR A 4 -21.62 9.05 -47.18
N ALA A 5 -22.19 7.96 -46.63
CA ALA A 5 -22.02 7.60 -45.22
C ALA A 5 -20.58 7.13 -44.91
N ILE A 6 -19.94 6.45 -45.86
CA ILE A 6 -18.56 5.95 -45.71
C ILE A 6 -17.57 7.12 -45.67
N LEU A 7 -17.78 8.15 -46.50
CA LEU A 7 -16.92 9.34 -46.53
C LEU A 7 -17.00 10.14 -45.23
N ILE A 8 -18.18 10.26 -44.62
CA ILE A 8 -18.36 10.98 -43.35
C ILE A 8 -17.61 10.27 -42.21
N ILE A 9 -17.69 8.94 -42.15
CA ILE A 9 -16.99 8.15 -41.11
C ILE A 9 -15.47 8.29 -41.26
N LEU A 10 -14.95 8.30 -42.49
CA LEU A 10 -13.52 8.48 -42.76
C LEU A 10 -13.01 9.87 -42.35
N PHE A 11 -13.78 10.93 -42.59
CA PHE A 11 -13.39 12.28 -42.16
C PHE A 11 -13.41 12.46 -40.63
N ILE A 12 -14.39 11.86 -39.94
CA ILE A 12 -14.48 11.95 -38.46
C ILE A 12 -13.32 11.20 -37.81
N THR A 13 -12.98 10.00 -38.31
CA THR A 13 -11.88 9.19 -37.76
C THR A 13 -10.51 9.82 -37.99
N LEU A 14 -10.28 10.44 -39.16
CA LEU A 14 -9.03 11.15 -39.43
C LEU A 14 -8.91 12.45 -38.62
N GLY A 15 -10.02 13.16 -38.39
CA GLY A 15 -10.05 14.35 -37.53
C GLY A 15 -9.71 14.07 -36.07
N LEU A 16 -10.16 12.92 -35.52
CA LEU A 16 -9.83 12.51 -34.16
C LEU A 16 -8.36 12.10 -33.98
N ALA A 17 -7.67 11.65 -35.03
CA ALA A 17 -6.28 11.22 -34.94
C ALA A 17 -5.28 12.40 -34.83
N VAL A 18 -5.68 13.61 -35.24
CA VAL A 18 -4.80 14.80 -35.27
C VAL A 18 -4.89 15.63 -33.97
N SER A 19 -5.90 15.40 -33.12
CA SER A 19 -6.08 16.16 -31.88
C SER A 19 -5.29 15.63 -30.66
N THR A 20 -4.44 14.59 -30.82
CA THR A 20 -3.70 13.98 -29.70
C THR A 20 -2.26 14.46 -29.53
N PHE A 21 -1.77 15.41 -30.34
CA PHE A 21 -0.45 16.03 -30.14
C PHE A 21 -0.58 17.42 -29.51
N GLY A 22 -0.68 17.50 -28.18
CA GLY A 22 -0.67 18.79 -27.50
C GLY A 22 -0.82 18.75 -25.99
N CYS A 23 0.26 18.44 -25.25
CA CYS A 23 0.58 19.02 -23.94
C CYS A 23 1.97 18.56 -23.46
N GLY A 24 3.02 19.17 -23.99
CA GLY A 24 4.39 19.08 -23.45
C GLY A 24 4.67 20.29 -22.55
N GLY A 25 4.22 20.23 -21.29
CA GLY A 25 4.52 21.24 -20.27
C GLY A 25 5.85 20.92 -19.57
N SER A 26 6.93 21.56 -19.99
CA SER A 26 8.20 21.55 -19.26
C SER A 26 8.16 22.58 -18.13
N HIS A 27 8.01 22.12 -16.88
CA HIS A 27 8.23 22.99 -15.71
C HIS A 27 9.71 22.92 -15.29
N LYS A 28 10.47 23.96 -15.65
CA LYS A 28 11.74 24.32 -15.01
C LYS A 28 11.43 24.97 -13.66
N SER A 29 11.70 24.28 -12.56
CA SER A 29 11.81 24.93 -11.25
C SER A 29 13.27 25.30 -11.00
N GLY A 30 13.59 26.57 -11.25
CA GLY A 30 14.83 27.18 -10.76
C GLY A 30 14.71 27.42 -9.26
N ARG A 31 15.61 26.83 -8.47
CA ARG A 31 15.89 27.28 -7.10
C ARG A 31 17.22 28.02 -7.11
N SER A 32 17.12 29.34 -7.09
CA SER A 32 18.16 30.26 -6.67
C SER A 32 18.18 30.34 -5.13
N GLY A 33 19.29 29.93 -4.53
CA GLY A 33 19.72 30.33 -3.18
C GLY A 33 21.23 30.13 -3.20
N GLY A 34 22.06 31.16 -3.11
CA GLY A 34 22.05 32.19 -2.06
C GLY A 34 23.06 31.74 -1.02
N GLY A 35 24.30 32.24 -1.13
CA GLY A 35 25.46 31.75 -0.39
C GLY A 35 25.55 32.17 1.08
N GLY A 36 26.60 31.66 1.73
CA GLY A 36 27.03 31.93 3.10
C GLY A 36 27.12 30.63 3.90
N SER A 37 28.10 30.35 4.74
CA SER A 37 29.37 31.01 5.10
C SER A 37 30.17 29.92 5.83
N ALA A 38 31.50 30.04 5.81
CA ALA A 38 32.44 29.15 6.49
C ALA A 38 32.47 29.35 8.02
N GLY A 39 32.96 28.32 8.73
CA GLY A 39 33.32 28.32 10.16
C GLY A 39 32.39 27.43 10.99
N GLY A 40 32.80 26.55 11.88
CA GLY A 40 34.08 26.29 12.55
C GLY A 40 33.75 25.70 13.94
N GLY A 41 34.59 24.79 14.45
CA GLY A 41 34.53 24.24 15.83
C GLY A 41 33.57 23.04 15.98
N GLY A 42 33.98 21.86 16.45
CA GLY A 42 34.97 21.58 17.48
C GLY A 42 34.26 21.62 18.85
N GLY A 43 33.71 20.48 19.29
CA GLY A 43 32.99 20.37 20.55
C GLY A 43 32.68 18.93 20.91
N SER A 44 33.64 18.28 21.56
CA SER A 44 33.49 16.99 22.22
C SER A 44 32.78 17.18 23.56
N THR A 45 31.69 16.45 23.80
CA THR A 45 31.21 16.20 25.17
C THR A 45 30.54 14.83 25.23
N GLY A 46 31.19 13.91 25.95
CA GLY A 46 30.64 12.61 26.29
C GLY A 46 29.51 12.74 27.32
N GLY A 47 28.54 11.85 27.22
CA GLY A 47 27.48 11.66 28.19
C GLY A 47 27.16 10.17 28.30
N THR A 48 27.91 9.48 29.14
CA THR A 48 27.61 8.12 29.62
C THR A 48 26.47 8.23 30.64
N GLY A 49 25.23 8.04 30.18
CA GLY A 49 24.06 7.90 31.05
C GLY A 49 23.78 6.43 31.32
N GLY A 50 24.31 5.90 32.43
CA GLY A 50 23.94 4.59 32.94
C GLY A 50 22.60 4.68 33.68
N ASN A 51 21.58 3.96 33.20
CA ASN A 51 20.39 3.67 33.98
C ASN A 51 20.35 2.16 34.30
N SER A 52 20.86 1.84 35.48
CA SER A 52 20.55 0.62 36.20
C SER A 52 19.15 0.76 36.82
N GLY A 53 18.18 0.01 36.31
CA GLY A 53 16.85 -0.14 36.92
C GLY A 53 16.51 -1.61 37.02
N THR A 54 16.80 -2.22 38.16
CA THR A 54 16.33 -3.55 38.58
C THR A 54 15.22 -3.35 39.59
N GLY A 55 14.08 -4.03 39.42
CA GLY A 55 13.09 -4.22 40.49
C GLY A 55 11.65 -3.92 40.08
N GLY A 56 10.84 -4.97 39.95
CA GLY A 56 9.40 -4.85 39.71
C GLY A 56 8.72 -6.19 39.43
N THR A 57 8.81 -7.12 40.38
CA THR A 57 8.00 -8.35 40.40
C THR A 57 6.59 -8.01 40.90
N GLY A 58 5.55 -8.47 40.19
CA GLY A 58 4.18 -8.57 40.71
C GLY A 58 3.13 -7.78 39.92
N GLY A 59 2.50 -8.44 38.96
CA GLY A 59 1.38 -7.88 38.20
C GLY A 59 0.71 -8.95 37.33
N THR A 60 -0.15 -9.74 37.95
CA THR A 60 -1.04 -10.70 37.26
C THR A 60 -2.10 -9.92 36.47
N GLY A 61 -2.20 -10.17 35.17
CA GLY A 61 -3.35 -9.77 34.34
C GLY A 61 -3.23 -8.42 33.65
N GLY A 62 -2.61 -8.41 32.48
CA GLY A 62 -2.66 -7.28 31.55
C GLY A 62 -2.26 -7.73 30.15
N THR A 63 -3.20 -7.67 29.22
CA THR A 63 -2.98 -7.76 27.76
C THR A 63 -2.03 -6.65 27.33
N GLY A 64 -0.73 -6.92 27.41
CA GLY A 64 0.33 -5.99 27.04
C GLY A 64 0.62 -6.06 25.55
N VAL A 65 0.07 -5.10 24.81
CA VAL A 65 0.60 -4.69 23.50
C VAL A 65 1.68 -3.63 23.79
N THR A 66 2.92 -4.06 23.99
CA THR A 66 4.08 -3.16 23.99
C THR A 66 4.53 -2.91 22.54
N GLY A 67 3.79 -2.02 21.89
CA GLY A 67 4.11 -1.33 20.66
C GLY A 67 3.14 -0.16 20.58
N SER A 68 3.61 1.06 20.81
CA SER A 68 2.78 2.25 21.03
C SER A 68 2.09 2.71 19.75
N GLY A 69 1.02 2.04 19.39
CA GLY A 69 -0.01 2.49 18.46
C GLY A 69 -1.35 2.12 19.08
N GLY A 70 -1.69 2.74 20.22
CA GLY A 70 -3.01 2.54 20.83
C GLY A 70 -4.05 3.12 19.89
N TRP A 71 -4.93 2.27 19.34
CA TRP A 71 -6.06 2.70 18.53
C TRP A 71 -6.90 3.71 19.29
N VAL A 72 -7.29 4.80 18.62
CA VAL A 72 -8.14 5.83 19.22
C VAL A 72 -9.55 5.25 19.39
N VAL A 73 -10.14 5.44 20.58
CA VAL A 73 -11.53 5.07 20.85
C VAL A 73 -12.43 5.77 19.82
N GLY A 74 -13.06 4.99 18.93
CA GLY A 74 -13.85 5.47 17.79
C GLY A 74 -13.38 4.94 16.43
N ASP A 75 -12.22 4.28 16.37
CA ASP A 75 -11.77 3.56 15.19
C ASP A 75 -12.55 2.24 15.03
N TYR A 76 -13.26 2.11 13.91
CA TYR A 76 -14.03 0.92 13.52
C TYR A 76 -13.22 -0.02 12.65
N CYS A 77 -11.88 0.05 12.68
CA CYS A 77 -11.08 -0.88 11.92
C CYS A 77 -11.51 -2.32 12.20
N LYS A 78 -11.76 -3.06 11.12
CA LYS A 78 -12.14 -4.46 11.17
C LYS A 78 -11.12 -5.36 11.89
N TYR A 79 -9.87 -4.94 11.96
CA TYR A 79 -8.78 -5.70 12.58
C TYR A 79 -8.36 -5.06 13.90
N GLN A 80 -8.21 -5.90 14.94
CA GLN A 80 -7.81 -5.45 16.27
C GLN A 80 -6.31 -5.09 16.32
N SER A 81 -5.53 -5.58 15.37
CA SER A 81 -4.10 -5.31 15.26
C SER A 81 -3.55 -5.45 13.83
N PRO A 82 -2.38 -4.87 13.53
CA PRO A 82 -1.66 -5.13 12.29
C PRO A 82 -1.34 -6.63 12.06
N LYS A 83 -1.19 -7.40 13.14
CA LYS A 83 -0.98 -8.86 13.06
C LYS A 83 -2.25 -9.62 12.63
N ASP A 84 -3.42 -9.18 13.10
CA ASP A 84 -4.70 -9.74 12.62
C ASP A 84 -4.90 -9.43 11.15
N PHE A 85 -4.51 -8.22 10.72
CA PHE A 85 -4.54 -7.88 9.31
C PHE A 85 -3.58 -8.76 8.50
N LEU A 86 -2.34 -8.98 8.96
CA LEU A 86 -1.42 -9.94 8.32
C LEU A 86 -2.03 -11.34 8.22
N ALA A 87 -2.68 -11.84 9.27
CA ALA A 87 -3.34 -13.14 9.25
C ALA A 87 -4.43 -13.21 8.16
N TYR A 88 -5.22 -12.16 8.00
CA TYR A 88 -6.17 -12.03 6.90
C TYR A 88 -5.47 -12.05 5.54
N LEU A 89 -4.40 -11.26 5.37
CA LEU A 89 -3.67 -11.16 4.12
C LEU A 89 -3.08 -12.51 3.69
N ASN A 90 -2.41 -13.21 4.62
CA ASN A 90 -1.85 -14.54 4.37
C ASN A 90 -2.93 -15.56 4.01
N LYS A 91 -4.07 -15.55 4.70
CA LYS A 91 -5.24 -16.38 4.35
C LYS A 91 -5.70 -16.11 2.90
N LYS A 92 -5.73 -14.85 2.47
CA LYS A 92 -6.13 -14.52 1.09
C LYS A 92 -5.07 -14.95 0.07
N ARG A 93 -3.79 -14.71 0.34
CA ARG A 93 -2.70 -15.14 -0.55
C ARG A 93 -2.69 -16.66 -0.75
N ARG A 94 -2.91 -17.44 0.31
CA ARG A 94 -3.07 -18.91 0.21
C ARG A 94 -4.26 -19.33 -0.66
N ALA A 95 -5.41 -18.69 -0.48
CA ALA A 95 -6.59 -18.97 -1.30
C ALA A 95 -6.31 -18.72 -2.80
N TYR A 96 -5.68 -17.60 -3.16
CA TYR A 96 -5.32 -17.31 -4.56
C TYR A 96 -4.20 -18.22 -5.11
N ALA A 97 -3.36 -18.77 -4.24
CA ALA A 97 -2.39 -19.81 -4.59
C ALA A 97 -3.02 -21.21 -4.76
N GLY A 98 -4.33 -21.35 -4.56
CA GLY A 98 -5.05 -22.62 -4.70
C GLY A 98 -4.89 -23.59 -3.53
N LEU A 99 -4.36 -23.14 -2.39
CA LEU A 99 -4.09 -24.02 -1.24
C LEU A 99 -5.31 -24.24 -0.33
N ASP A 100 -6.32 -23.36 -0.42
CA ASP A 100 -7.49 -23.38 0.47
C ASP A 100 -8.80 -23.69 -0.29
N GLY A 101 -8.73 -24.56 -1.30
CA GLY A 101 -9.90 -25.00 -2.08
C GLY A 101 -10.47 -23.94 -3.04
N TRP A 102 -9.76 -22.83 -3.22
CA TRP A 102 -10.06 -21.80 -4.21
C TRP A 102 -9.33 -22.04 -5.53
N SER A 103 -9.85 -21.50 -6.63
CA SER A 103 -9.18 -21.60 -7.93
C SER A 103 -7.83 -20.88 -7.91
N TYR A 104 -6.80 -21.58 -8.36
CA TYR A 104 -5.47 -20.99 -8.58
C TYR A 104 -5.57 -19.78 -9.53
N HIS A 105 -4.90 -18.69 -9.14
CA HIS A 105 -4.71 -17.52 -9.99
C HIS A 105 -3.23 -17.41 -10.36
N THR A 106 -2.97 -17.23 -11.66
CA THR A 106 -1.64 -16.92 -12.16
C THR A 106 -1.09 -15.69 -11.45
N ARG A 107 0.19 -15.74 -11.05
CA ARG A 107 0.88 -14.61 -10.40
C ARG A 107 0.93 -13.41 -11.34
N PHE A 108 0.97 -12.21 -10.77
CA PHE A 108 0.96 -10.97 -11.53
C PHE A 108 2.19 -10.13 -11.21
N LYS A 109 2.87 -9.67 -12.26
CA LYS A 109 4.08 -8.85 -12.18
C LYS A 109 3.79 -7.44 -12.64
N GLY A 110 4.25 -6.45 -11.89
CA GLY A 110 4.13 -5.03 -12.21
C GLY A 110 2.85 -4.36 -11.70
N ILE A 111 2.70 -3.07 -12.00
CA ILE A 111 1.58 -2.27 -11.49
C ILE A 111 0.25 -2.88 -11.97
N PRO A 112 -0.78 -3.02 -11.11
CA PRO A 112 -2.07 -3.57 -11.50
C PRO A 112 -2.61 -2.94 -12.78
N TRP A 113 -3.18 -3.79 -13.64
CA TRP A 113 -3.71 -3.49 -14.97
C TRP A 113 -2.70 -3.02 -16.02
N LYS A 114 -1.43 -2.86 -15.66
CA LYS A 114 -0.32 -2.49 -16.56
C LYS A 114 0.75 -3.57 -16.68
N GLY A 115 0.69 -4.55 -15.78
CA GLY A 115 1.56 -5.71 -15.73
C GLY A 115 1.06 -6.91 -16.54
N GLU A 116 1.62 -8.07 -16.24
CA GLU A 116 1.29 -9.32 -16.91
C GLU A 116 1.24 -10.51 -15.95
N GLY A 117 0.52 -11.56 -16.36
CA GLY A 117 0.49 -12.82 -15.64
C GLY A 117 1.75 -13.66 -15.92
N HIS A 118 2.28 -14.34 -14.92
CA HIS A 118 3.43 -15.24 -15.05
C HIS A 118 3.36 -16.44 -14.08
N ASN A 119 4.18 -17.46 -14.34
CA ASN A 119 4.25 -18.69 -13.53
C ASN A 119 5.57 -18.86 -12.76
N ASN A 120 6.55 -17.97 -12.99
CA ASN A 120 7.80 -17.99 -12.23
C ASN A 120 7.59 -17.24 -10.91
N SER A 121 7.41 -17.95 -9.78
CA SER A 121 7.12 -17.31 -8.49
C SER A 121 8.34 -17.34 -7.58
N THR A 122 8.78 -16.18 -7.10
CA THR A 122 9.86 -16.06 -6.11
C THR A 122 9.37 -15.61 -4.74
N PHE A 123 8.14 -15.14 -4.63
CA PHE A 123 7.56 -14.69 -3.38
C PHE A 123 7.07 -15.86 -2.55
N SER A 124 7.19 -15.75 -1.23
CA SER A 124 6.53 -16.70 -0.34
C SER A 124 5.01 -16.55 -0.47
N VAL A 125 4.27 -17.66 -0.45
CA VAL A 125 2.79 -17.62 -0.45
C VAL A 125 2.30 -16.84 0.76
N GLU A 126 2.93 -17.05 1.91
CA GLU A 126 2.68 -16.33 3.15
C GLU A 126 3.89 -15.46 3.50
N PHE A 127 3.64 -14.28 4.05
CA PHE A 127 4.70 -13.41 4.55
C PHE A 127 4.91 -13.65 6.05
N ALA A 128 6.17 -13.66 6.46
CA ALA A 128 6.56 -13.59 7.85
C ALA A 128 6.48 -12.14 8.37
N TRP A 129 6.11 -11.98 9.64
CA TRP A 129 6.17 -10.69 10.30
C TRP A 129 7.63 -10.26 10.53
N ASP A 130 7.94 -8.99 10.29
CA ASP A 130 9.23 -8.38 10.60
C ASP A 130 9.05 -7.07 11.37
N ASP A 131 9.65 -6.98 12.57
CA ASP A 131 9.50 -5.81 13.46
C ASP A 131 10.17 -4.55 12.90
N GLY A 132 11.28 -4.70 12.16
CA GLY A 132 11.97 -3.58 11.52
C GLY A 132 11.13 -2.98 10.40
N LEU A 133 10.55 -3.83 9.53
CA LEU A 133 9.59 -3.41 8.52
C LEU A 133 8.35 -2.78 9.17
N ALA A 134 7.86 -3.34 10.29
CA ALA A 134 6.66 -2.84 10.96
C ALA A 134 6.88 -1.46 11.58
N SER A 135 8.05 -1.23 12.19
CA SER A 135 8.43 0.09 12.70
C SER A 135 8.47 1.14 11.58
N ARG A 136 8.96 0.79 10.39
CA ARG A 136 8.96 1.70 9.23
C ARG A 136 7.56 1.96 8.71
N ALA A 137 6.75 0.90 8.60
CA ALA A 137 5.36 1.02 8.21
C ALA A 137 4.56 1.91 9.17
N GLN A 138 4.77 1.77 10.48
CA GLN A 138 4.12 2.62 11.49
C GLN A 138 4.54 4.08 11.36
N ALA A 139 5.85 4.35 11.19
CA ALA A 139 6.34 5.71 11.01
C ALA A 139 5.72 6.38 9.77
N GLU A 140 5.54 5.65 8.67
CA GLU A 140 4.85 6.15 7.50
C GLU A 140 3.35 6.37 7.77
N ALA A 141 2.68 5.45 8.47
CA ALA A 141 1.27 5.61 8.84
C ALA A 141 1.06 6.88 9.67
N ASP A 142 1.90 7.12 10.68
CA ASP A 142 1.86 8.32 11.51
C ASP A 142 2.12 9.60 10.69
N ARG A 143 3.05 9.54 9.73
CA ARG A 143 3.29 10.65 8.79
C ARG A 143 2.07 10.92 7.92
N LEU A 144 1.41 9.88 7.42
CA LEU A 144 0.21 10.00 6.60
C LEU A 144 -0.95 10.60 7.38
N ALA A 145 -1.15 10.17 8.62
CA ALA A 145 -2.18 10.74 9.49
C ALA A 145 -1.99 12.25 9.74
N GLY A 146 -0.77 12.78 9.61
CA GLY A 146 -0.49 14.22 9.70
C GLY A 146 -0.46 15.00 8.39
N SER A 147 -0.45 14.35 7.22
CA SER A 147 -0.17 15.04 5.94
C SER A 147 -0.95 14.55 4.70
N ASP A 148 -1.70 13.45 4.80
CA ASP A 148 -2.57 12.85 3.76
C ASP A 148 -1.94 12.73 2.36
N SER A 149 -0.61 12.57 2.28
CA SER A 149 0.10 12.48 1.01
C SER A 149 0.87 11.16 0.90
N PRO A 150 0.22 10.10 0.36
CA PRO A 150 0.86 8.82 0.06
C PRO A 150 1.99 8.95 -0.95
N GLN A 151 3.04 8.14 -0.75
CA GLN A 151 4.13 8.01 -1.70
C GLN A 151 3.78 7.04 -2.83
N GLY A 152 4.46 7.19 -3.97
CA GLY A 152 4.37 6.22 -5.07
C GLY A 152 3.27 6.50 -6.08
N VAL A 153 2.95 5.47 -6.87
CA VAL A 153 1.98 5.55 -7.97
C VAL A 153 0.61 5.18 -7.43
N LYS A 154 -0.38 6.06 -7.65
CA LYS A 154 -1.78 5.77 -7.35
C LYS A 154 -2.29 4.64 -8.25
N VAL A 155 -2.71 3.55 -7.65
CA VAL A 155 -3.37 2.43 -8.31
C VAL A 155 -4.89 2.58 -8.10
N PRO A 156 -5.68 2.77 -9.16
CA PRO A 156 -7.12 2.89 -9.02
C PRO A 156 -7.72 1.55 -8.57
N GLY A 157 -8.87 1.57 -7.90
CA GLY A 157 -9.68 0.38 -7.70
C GLY A 157 -10.12 -0.24 -9.04
N GLN A 158 -10.53 -1.52 -9.04
CA GLN A 158 -10.98 -2.22 -10.25
C GLN A 158 -12.13 -1.48 -10.97
N ASN A 159 -12.97 -0.80 -10.20
CA ASN A 159 -14.05 0.03 -10.69
C ASN A 159 -14.15 1.25 -9.75
N GLY A 160 -15.00 2.23 -10.10
CA GLY A 160 -15.18 3.45 -9.30
C GLY A 160 -15.81 3.24 -7.91
N GLN A 161 -16.07 2.00 -7.49
CA GLN A 161 -16.63 1.67 -6.18
C GLN A 161 -15.57 1.27 -5.16
N HIS A 162 -14.33 0.98 -5.59
CA HIS A 162 -13.24 0.60 -4.70
C HIS A 162 -12.26 1.75 -4.52
N ASN A 163 -11.82 1.95 -3.28
CA ASN A 163 -10.78 2.89 -2.91
C ASN A 163 -9.46 2.53 -3.58
N PRO A 164 -8.70 3.55 -4.01
CA PRO A 164 -7.36 3.35 -4.55
C PRO A 164 -6.38 2.98 -3.43
N PHE A 165 -5.22 2.48 -3.83
CA PHE A 165 -4.05 2.42 -2.97
C PHE A 165 -2.87 3.05 -3.73
N TRP A 166 -1.74 3.22 -3.05
CA TRP A 166 -0.52 3.73 -3.66
C TRP A 166 0.60 2.71 -3.50
N ASP A 167 1.38 2.59 -4.55
CA ASP A 167 2.47 1.64 -4.66
C ASP A 167 3.80 2.39 -4.83
N TYR A 168 4.66 2.28 -3.84
CA TYR A 168 5.99 2.86 -3.81
C TYR A 168 7.04 1.75 -3.88
N GLY A 169 7.97 1.87 -4.83
CA GLY A 169 9.10 0.92 -4.91
C GLY A 169 8.72 -0.48 -5.42
N ILE A 170 7.65 -0.64 -6.20
CA ILE A 170 7.34 -1.91 -6.87
C ILE A 170 8.56 -2.47 -7.60
N ASN A 171 8.75 -3.79 -7.56
CA ASN A 171 9.92 -4.52 -8.06
C ASN A 171 11.26 -4.23 -7.35
N THR A 172 11.25 -3.58 -6.18
CA THR A 172 12.45 -3.34 -5.37
C THR A 172 12.41 -4.13 -4.06
N ALA A 173 13.53 -4.16 -3.33
CA ALA A 173 13.61 -4.81 -2.01
C ALA A 173 12.91 -4.01 -0.91
N ASP A 174 12.53 -2.76 -1.21
CA ASP A 174 11.91 -1.82 -0.29
C ASP A 174 10.56 -1.36 -0.85
N TRP A 175 9.66 -2.32 -1.03
CA TRP A 175 8.35 -2.12 -1.61
C TRP A 175 7.32 -1.77 -0.53
N MET A 176 6.48 -0.77 -0.78
CA MET A 176 5.48 -0.29 0.17
C MET A 176 4.13 -0.09 -0.52
N LEU A 177 3.08 -0.56 0.12
CA LEU A 177 1.69 -0.25 -0.24
C LEU A 177 1.05 0.59 0.87
N THR A 178 0.32 1.62 0.47
CA THR A 178 -0.44 2.46 1.40
C THR A 178 -1.88 2.63 0.94
N CYS A 179 -2.83 2.61 1.86
CA CYS A 179 -4.24 2.88 1.57
C CYS A 179 -4.95 3.49 2.78
N SER A 180 -6.05 4.19 2.53
CA SER A 180 -6.97 4.64 3.58
C SER A 180 -8.11 3.62 3.77
N GLU A 181 -8.63 3.58 4.98
CA GLU A 181 -9.88 2.93 5.38
C GLU A 181 -10.79 4.01 5.97
N ASP A 182 -11.88 4.33 5.27
CA ASP A 182 -12.94 5.15 5.84
C ASP A 182 -13.83 4.31 6.77
N PRO A 183 -14.55 4.94 7.72
CA PRO A 183 -15.64 4.24 8.43
C PRO A 183 -16.61 3.59 7.43
N ASP A 184 -17.04 2.37 7.72
CA ASP A 184 -17.96 1.57 6.90
C ASP A 184 -17.37 0.97 5.60
N ASP A 185 -16.06 1.09 5.36
CA ASP A 185 -15.37 0.55 4.17
C ASP A 185 -15.49 -0.99 4.01
N TRP A 186 -15.99 -1.67 5.04
CA TRP A 186 -16.13 -3.12 5.13
C TRP A 186 -17.56 -3.63 5.29
N GLU A 187 -18.55 -2.74 5.47
CA GLU A 187 -19.93 -3.15 5.73
C GLU A 187 -20.69 -3.42 4.43
N PRO A 188 -20.93 -4.68 4.06
CA PRO A 188 -21.72 -4.97 2.88
C PRO A 188 -23.16 -4.52 3.13
N ASN A 189 -23.73 -3.75 2.21
CA ASN A 189 -25.15 -3.54 2.13
C ASN A 189 -25.84 -4.92 2.08
N PRO A 190 -26.80 -5.19 2.98
CA PRO A 190 -27.47 -6.47 3.05
C PRO A 190 -28.21 -6.86 1.76
N ASN A 191 -28.57 -5.87 0.92
CA ASN A 191 -29.28 -6.08 -0.34
C ASN A 191 -28.35 -6.16 -1.56
N ASN A 192 -27.08 -5.82 -1.40
CA ASN A 192 -26.07 -5.96 -2.42
C ASN A 192 -24.73 -6.20 -1.72
N PRO A 193 -24.27 -7.46 -1.63
CA PRO A 193 -23.06 -7.83 -0.89
C PRO A 193 -21.78 -7.21 -1.48
N PHE A 194 -21.89 -6.46 -2.58
CA PHE A 194 -20.80 -5.70 -3.20
C PHE A 194 -20.91 -4.17 -3.01
N SER A 195 -22.03 -3.63 -2.51
CA SER A 195 -22.09 -2.21 -2.11
C SER A 195 -21.70 -2.08 -0.65
N GLY A 196 -20.87 -1.11 -0.30
CA GLY A 196 -20.29 -1.00 1.05
C GLY A 196 -19.00 -1.80 1.25
N LEU A 197 -18.39 -2.19 0.13
CA LEU A 197 -17.07 -2.79 0.08
C LEU A 197 -16.09 -1.90 -0.72
N PRO A 198 -15.79 -0.66 -0.27
CA PRO A 198 -14.79 0.18 -0.91
C PRO A 198 -13.35 -0.06 -0.44
N PHE A 199 -13.08 -0.75 0.67
CA PHE A 199 -11.70 -0.84 1.19
C PHE A 199 -10.68 -1.28 0.13
N ALA A 200 -9.56 -0.57 0.03
CA ALA A 200 -8.63 -0.77 -1.07
C ALA A 200 -8.08 -2.21 -1.14
N LEU A 201 -7.78 -2.85 -0.01
CA LEU A 201 -7.11 -4.17 0.04
C LEU A 201 -8.07 -5.35 0.25
N MET A 202 -9.23 -5.30 -0.39
CA MET A 202 -10.21 -6.37 -0.33
C MET A 202 -10.21 -7.31 -1.53
N THR A 203 -10.74 -8.52 -1.35
CA THR A 203 -10.65 -9.58 -2.38
C THR A 203 -11.50 -9.34 -3.63
N ASN A 204 -12.58 -8.56 -3.54
CA ASN A 204 -13.37 -8.15 -4.71
C ASN A 204 -12.72 -7.00 -5.49
N ASN A 205 -11.75 -6.28 -4.92
CA ASN A 205 -10.96 -5.30 -5.65
C ASN A 205 -9.89 -6.00 -6.50
N GLY A 206 -10.10 -6.07 -7.81
CA GLY A 206 -9.15 -6.60 -8.80
C GLY A 206 -7.76 -5.97 -8.74
N SER A 207 -7.67 -4.69 -8.38
CA SER A 207 -6.38 -4.02 -8.21
C SER A 207 -5.60 -4.59 -7.02
N ALA A 208 -6.24 -4.83 -5.89
CA ALA A 208 -5.59 -5.46 -4.73
C ALA A 208 -5.26 -6.93 -4.97
N ARG A 209 -6.11 -7.63 -5.71
CA ARG A 209 -5.82 -8.98 -6.20
C ARG A 209 -4.48 -9.05 -6.95
N GLN A 210 -4.29 -8.19 -7.95
CA GLN A 210 -3.06 -8.14 -8.76
C GLN A 210 -1.87 -7.50 -8.03
N GLY A 211 -2.11 -6.44 -7.27
CA GLY A 211 -1.06 -5.64 -6.63
C GLY A 211 -0.58 -6.20 -5.31
N PHE A 212 -1.33 -7.13 -4.72
CA PHE A 212 -0.97 -7.68 -3.41
C PHE A 212 -1.22 -9.17 -3.28
N PHE A 213 -2.44 -9.67 -3.54
CA PHE A 213 -2.78 -11.06 -3.17
C PHE A 213 -2.07 -12.14 -4.01
N TYR A 214 -1.88 -11.90 -5.31
CA TYR A 214 -1.08 -12.77 -6.17
C TYR A 214 0.06 -12.03 -6.88
N HIS A 215 0.50 -10.92 -6.30
CA HIS A 215 1.67 -10.19 -6.80
C HIS A 215 2.96 -10.99 -6.61
N ASP A 216 3.83 -10.95 -7.61
CA ASP A 216 5.17 -11.54 -7.62
C ASP A 216 6.02 -10.87 -8.73
N PHE A 217 7.32 -10.66 -8.50
CA PHE A 217 8.17 -9.96 -9.46
C PHE A 217 8.68 -10.84 -10.62
N GLY A 218 8.35 -12.13 -10.65
CA GLY A 218 8.64 -13.00 -11.79
C GLY A 218 10.09 -13.46 -11.92
N GLY A 219 10.87 -13.37 -10.83
CA GLY A 219 12.31 -13.68 -10.82
C GLY A 219 13.23 -12.51 -11.17
N ASP A 220 12.68 -11.38 -11.65
CA ASP A 220 13.45 -10.19 -12.02
C ASP A 220 13.70 -9.23 -10.85
N GLY A 221 13.26 -9.61 -9.65
CA GLY A 221 13.36 -8.80 -8.45
C GLY A 221 13.67 -9.65 -7.21
N PRO A 222 13.85 -9.00 -6.05
CA PRO A 222 14.12 -9.71 -4.80
C PRO A 222 12.96 -10.64 -4.43
N ALA A 223 13.28 -11.76 -3.81
CA ALA A 223 12.30 -12.66 -3.22
C ALA A 223 11.73 -12.02 -1.95
N ILE A 224 10.48 -11.52 -2.03
CA ILE A 224 9.79 -10.96 -0.87
C ILE A 224 9.19 -12.10 -0.05
N ASN A 225 9.52 -12.14 1.23
CA ASN A 225 9.08 -13.17 2.17
C ASN A 225 8.65 -12.60 3.54
N LYS A 226 8.85 -11.29 3.77
CA LYS A 226 8.54 -10.59 5.01
C LYS A 226 7.67 -9.38 4.74
N VAL A 227 6.92 -9.02 5.77
CA VAL A 227 6.10 -7.81 5.80
C VAL A 227 6.04 -7.25 7.21
N GLY A 228 6.01 -5.92 7.29
CA GLY A 228 5.63 -5.18 8.46
C GLY A 228 4.43 -4.30 8.16
N LEU A 229 3.52 -4.18 9.13
CA LEU A 229 2.30 -3.40 8.96
C LEU A 229 2.24 -2.32 10.02
N GLY A 230 1.82 -1.13 9.61
CA GLY A 230 1.58 0.01 10.47
C GLY A 230 0.23 0.61 10.13
N ALA A 231 -0.37 1.27 11.12
CA ALA A 231 -1.62 1.95 10.92
C ALA A 231 -1.78 3.15 11.86
N SER A 232 -2.44 4.20 11.38
CA SER A 232 -2.62 5.43 12.15
C SER A 232 -3.91 6.15 11.75
N TYR A 233 -4.70 6.53 12.76
CA TYR A 233 -5.98 7.21 12.60
C TYR A 233 -5.77 8.73 12.67
N ASN A 234 -6.27 9.47 11.67
CA ASN A 234 -6.11 10.92 11.60
C ASN A 234 -7.25 11.71 12.24
N GLY A 235 -8.22 11.04 12.88
CA GLY A 235 -9.45 11.66 13.37
C GLY A 235 -10.65 11.49 12.44
N THR A 236 -10.44 11.03 11.20
CA THR A 236 -11.50 10.78 10.20
C THR A 236 -11.40 9.38 9.58
N LEU A 237 -10.20 8.97 9.19
CA LEU A 237 -9.94 7.68 8.53
C LEU A 237 -8.66 7.05 9.07
N THR A 238 -8.49 5.76 8.81
CA THR A 238 -7.30 5.01 9.19
C THR A 238 -6.38 4.80 7.98
N TRP A 239 -5.14 5.25 8.08
CA TRP A 239 -4.10 4.95 7.11
C TRP A 239 -3.48 3.60 7.42
N TRP A 240 -3.42 2.72 6.43
CA TRP A 240 -2.72 1.44 6.47
C TRP A 240 -1.46 1.50 5.60
N VAL A 241 -0.37 0.98 6.15
CA VAL A 241 0.91 0.84 5.45
C VAL A 241 1.38 -0.60 5.55
N LEU A 242 1.70 -1.21 4.42
CA LEU A 242 2.33 -2.52 4.32
C LEU A 242 3.72 -2.31 3.73
N GLN A 243 4.75 -2.61 4.52
CA GLN A 243 6.15 -2.53 4.11
C GLN A 243 6.68 -3.94 3.87
N PHE A 244 7.22 -4.20 2.68
CA PHE A 244 7.71 -5.51 2.26
C PHE A 244 9.23 -5.58 2.23
N GLY A 245 9.76 -6.79 2.38
CA GLY A 245 11.19 -7.07 2.27
C GLY A 245 11.52 -8.57 2.16
N PRO A 246 12.81 -8.89 1.88
CA PRO A 246 13.36 -10.26 1.88
C PRO A 246 13.74 -10.78 3.28
#